data_AF-A0A496SYT7-F1
#
_entry.id   AF-A0A496SYT7-F1
#
_cell.length_a   1.000
_cell.length_b   1.000
_cell.length_c   1.000
_cell.angle_alpha   90.00
_cell.angle_beta   90.00
_cell.angle_gamma   90.00
#
_symmetry.space_group_name_H-M   'P 1'
#
loop_
_entity.id
_entity.type
_entity.pdbx_description
1 polymer ?
#
loop_
_entity_poly.entity_id
_entity_poly.type
_entity_poly.pdbx_seq_one_letter_code
_entity_poly.pdbx_strand_id
1 'polypeptide(L)'
;MKIGKLREVTLTGSRYQIGKQAGEGAADVIHRMVRQHHKERLSRKDDAFKSALHRLEKNTLQIAPEFLEEIDGIADGCGLPFEEILAYNCLTEMVGVPVGGCTNFAFADTEVGPAIAKTNDGDTPGLDWFYLIERIYHNDGRGLLIVTWA
;
A
#
# COMPACT_ATOMS: atom_id res chain seq x y z
N MET A 1 12.13 -19.27 -5.00
CA MET A 1 11.04 -18.42 -4.50
C MET A 1 9.75 -19.26 -4.47
N LYS A 2 9.29 -19.72 -3.30
CA LYS A 2 7.93 -20.26 -3.21
C LYS A 2 7.02 -19.04 -3.20
N ILE A 3 6.29 -18.80 -4.30
CA ILE A 3 5.21 -17.81 -4.29
C ILE A 3 4.24 -18.31 -3.21
N GLY A 4 4.24 -17.65 -2.04
CA GLY A 4 3.22 -17.90 -1.02
C GLY A 4 1.85 -17.74 -1.67
N LYS A 5 0.85 -18.47 -1.17
CA LYS A 5 -0.51 -18.42 -1.72
C LYS A 5 -0.97 -16.95 -1.76
N LEU A 6 -1.14 -16.37 -2.95
CA LEU A 6 -1.70 -15.03 -3.12
C LEU A 6 -3.08 -15.01 -2.45
N ARG A 7 -3.28 -14.09 -1.52
CA ARG A 7 -4.55 -13.96 -0.80
C ARG A 7 -5.40 -12.92 -1.50
N GLU A 8 -6.61 -13.32 -1.89
CA GLU A 8 -7.64 -12.40 -2.36
C GLU A 8 -8.54 -11.99 -1.19
N VAL A 9 -8.83 -10.69 -1.08
CA VAL A 9 -9.77 -10.12 -0.12
C VAL A 9 -10.78 -9.24 -0.84
N THR A 10 -12.03 -9.27 -0.37
CA THR A 10 -13.09 -8.38 -0.86
C THR A 10 -13.36 -7.32 0.20
N LEU A 11 -13.25 -6.05 -0.19
CA LEU A 11 -13.36 -4.88 0.68
C LEU A 11 -14.52 -4.03 0.18
N THR A 12 -15.40 -3.60 1.09
CA THR A 12 -16.60 -2.85 0.69
C THR A 12 -16.89 -1.69 1.62
N GLY A 13 -17.41 -0.58 1.11
CA GLY A 13 -17.92 0.51 1.93
C GLY A 13 -17.29 1.88 1.65
N SER A 14 -17.25 2.70 2.70
CA SER A 14 -16.48 3.96 2.70
C SER A 14 -14.98 3.68 2.69
N ARG A 15 -14.18 4.72 2.44
CA ARG A 15 -12.71 4.65 2.46
C ARG A 15 -12.18 4.13 3.78
N TYR A 16 -12.65 4.69 4.89
CA TYR A 16 -12.32 4.19 6.23
C TYR A 16 -12.72 2.72 6.42
N GLN A 17 -13.92 2.30 5.99
CA GLN A 17 -14.36 0.91 6.13
C GLN A 17 -13.51 -0.06 5.31
N ILE A 18 -13.14 0.33 4.08
CA ILE A 18 -12.25 -0.42 3.20
C ILE A 18 -10.88 -0.58 3.87
N GLY A 19 -10.31 0.54 4.35
CA GLY A 19 -9.03 0.53 5.06
C GLY A 19 -9.06 -0.36 6.29
N LYS A 20 -10.12 -0.28 7.10
CA LYS A 20 -10.29 -1.11 8.29
C LYS A 20 -10.35 -2.60 7.97
N GLN A 21 -11.12 -2.99 6.95
CA GLN A 21 -11.17 -4.38 6.50
C GLN A 21 -9.81 -4.87 5.98
N ALA A 22 -9.06 -4.03 5.27
CA ALA A 22 -7.71 -4.35 4.80
C ALA A 22 -6.76 -4.56 5.99
N GLY A 23 -6.75 -3.62 6.94
CA GLY A 23 -5.96 -3.66 8.16
C GLY A 23 -6.25 -4.90 9.01
N GLU A 24 -7.52 -5.20 9.29
CA GLU A 24 -7.94 -6.40 10.03
C GLU A 24 -7.58 -7.68 9.27
N GLY A 25 -7.77 -7.64 7.94
CA GLY A 25 -7.50 -8.76 7.06
C GLY A 25 -6.02 -9.14 7.04
N ALA A 26 -5.11 -8.19 7.03
CA ALA A 26 -3.69 -8.41 6.84
C ALA A 26 -2.79 -7.99 8.01
N ALA A 27 -3.36 -7.78 9.20
CA ALA A 27 -2.65 -7.23 10.36
C ALA A 27 -1.31 -7.94 10.65
N ASP A 28 -1.29 -9.27 10.64
CA ASP A 28 -0.08 -10.05 10.91
C ASP A 28 1.07 -9.74 9.93
N VAL A 29 0.72 -9.55 8.66
CA VAL A 29 1.65 -9.24 7.57
C VAL A 29 2.05 -7.77 7.58
N ILE A 30 1.11 -6.85 7.76
CA ILE A 30 1.35 -5.40 7.91
C ILE A 30 2.38 -5.18 9.02
N HIS A 31 2.18 -5.78 10.20
CA HIS A 31 3.12 -5.69 11.32
C HIS A 31 4.51 -6.20 10.97
N ARG A 32 4.64 -7.22 10.12
CA ARG A 32 5.94 -7.70 9.65
C ARG A 32 6.59 -6.72 8.68
N MET A 33 5.84 -6.21 7.71
CA MET A 33 6.32 -5.24 6.72
C MET A 33 6.75 -3.93 7.36
N VAL A 34 5.89 -3.34 8.20
CA VAL A 34 6.16 -2.11 8.93
C VAL A 34 7.41 -2.27 9.79
N ARG A 35 7.54 -3.36 10.57
CA ARG A 35 8.76 -3.62 11.37
C ARG A 35 10.02 -3.79 10.54
N GLN A 36 9.93 -4.47 9.39
CA GLN A 36 11.05 -4.68 8.48
C GLN A 36 11.58 -3.33 7.97
N HIS A 37 10.69 -2.42 7.58
CA HIS A 37 11.06 -1.08 7.12
C HIS A 37 11.44 -0.12 8.25
N HIS A 38 10.88 -0.26 9.46
CA HIS A 38 11.31 0.51 10.63
C HIS A 38 12.74 0.21 11.05
N LYS A 39 13.17 -1.06 11.06
CA LYS A 39 14.52 -1.38 11.52
C LYS A 39 15.61 -0.71 10.69
N GLU A 40 15.37 -0.53 9.40
CA GLU A 40 16.41 -0.09 8.45
C GLU A 40 16.20 1.32 7.90
N ARG A 41 14.95 1.81 7.80
CA ARG A 41 14.63 3.00 7.01
C ARG A 41 13.71 4.00 7.72
N LEU A 42 12.66 3.53 8.40
CA LEU A 42 11.69 4.38 9.13
C LEU A 42 12.02 4.54 10.64
N SER A 43 13.19 4.13 11.11
CA SER A 43 13.60 4.29 12.53
C SER A 43 14.00 5.72 12.88
N ARG A 44 14.35 6.55 11.87
CA ARG A 44 14.72 7.94 12.08
C ARG A 44 13.47 8.77 12.39
N LYS A 45 13.10 8.91 13.66
CA LYS A 45 12.03 9.81 14.12
C LYS A 45 12.55 11.21 14.46
N ASP A 46 13.53 11.71 13.70
CA ASP A 46 14.09 13.05 13.86
C ASP A 46 13.14 14.14 13.32
N ASP A 47 13.50 15.41 13.51
CA ASP A 47 12.66 16.53 13.11
C ASP A 47 12.47 16.61 11.59
N ALA A 48 13.45 16.16 10.80
CA ALA A 48 13.34 16.12 9.35
C ALA A 48 12.30 15.09 8.90
N PHE A 49 12.31 13.90 9.50
CA PHE A 49 11.30 12.87 9.25
C PHE A 49 9.89 13.37 9.62
N LYS A 50 9.72 13.94 10.81
CA LYS A 50 8.42 14.48 11.26
C LYS A 50 7.93 15.58 10.33
N SER A 51 8.82 16.47 9.90
CA SER A 51 8.49 17.55 8.96
C SER A 51 8.07 17.00 7.59
N ALA A 52 8.76 15.98 7.08
CA ALA A 52 8.41 15.32 5.83
C ALA A 52 7.04 14.64 5.90
N LEU A 53 6.79 13.86 6.95
CA LEU A 53 5.51 13.18 7.15
C LEU A 53 4.35 14.18 7.29
N HIS A 54 4.53 15.25 8.06
CA HIS A 54 3.52 16.30 8.18
C HIS A 54 3.21 16.99 6.85
N ARG A 55 4.23 17.21 6.00
CA ARG A 55 4.01 17.77 4.66
C ARG A 55 3.22 16.81 3.78
N LEU A 56 3.51 15.51 3.83
CA LEU A 56 2.78 14.49 3.09
C LEU A 56 1.32 14.46 3.53
N GLU A 57 1.07 14.36 4.84
CA GLU A 57 -0.27 14.40 5.42
C GLU A 57 -1.05 15.64 4.98
N LYS A 58 -0.46 16.83 5.15
CA LYS A 58 -1.09 18.10 4.77
C LYS A 58 -1.43 18.16 3.28
N ASN A 59 -0.51 17.74 2.42
CA ASN A 59 -0.73 17.78 0.97
C ASN A 59 -1.81 16.77 0.55
N THR A 60 -1.81 15.57 1.13
CA THR A 60 -2.84 14.56 0.87
C THR A 60 -4.20 15.05 1.34
N LEU A 61 -4.30 15.67 2.51
CA LEU A 61 -5.55 16.27 3.00
C LEU A 61 -6.13 17.31 2.02
N GLN A 62 -5.27 18.09 1.37
CA GLN A 62 -5.70 19.11 0.42
C GLN A 62 -6.13 18.55 -0.94
N ILE A 63 -5.52 17.45 -1.40
CA ILE A 63 -5.67 16.94 -2.76
C ILE A 63 -6.61 15.74 -2.84
N ALA A 64 -6.47 14.83 -1.87
CA ALA A 64 -7.17 13.54 -1.84
C ALA A 64 -7.40 13.09 -0.38
N PRO A 65 -8.23 13.83 0.39
CA PRO A 65 -8.49 13.54 1.80
C PRO A 65 -9.03 12.12 2.03
N GLU A 66 -9.70 11.55 1.04
CA GLU A 66 -10.27 10.22 1.08
C GLU A 66 -9.21 9.10 1.28
N PHE A 67 -7.95 9.35 0.91
CA PHE A 67 -6.86 8.39 1.19
C PHE A 67 -6.38 8.48 2.64
N LEU A 68 -6.49 9.62 3.30
CA LEU A 68 -6.20 9.70 4.73
C LEU A 68 -7.26 8.95 5.54
N GLU A 69 -8.53 9.00 5.12
CA GLU A 69 -9.59 8.17 5.73
C GLU A 69 -9.30 6.66 5.58
N GLU A 70 -8.82 6.23 4.42
CA GLU A 70 -8.46 4.82 4.18
C GLU A 70 -7.24 4.41 5.01
N ILE A 71 -6.21 5.25 5.10
CA ILE A 71 -5.02 5.03 5.93
C ILE A 71 -5.39 4.96 7.42
N ASP A 72 -6.29 5.83 7.88
CA ASP A 72 -6.82 5.80 9.25
C ASP A 72 -7.57 4.50 9.54
N GLY A 73 -8.39 4.04 8.58
CA GLY A 73 -9.02 2.73 8.64
C GLY A 73 -7.99 1.60 8.77
N ILE A 74 -6.95 1.59 7.93
CA ILE A 74 -5.88 0.57 7.99
C ILE A 74 -5.21 0.58 9.36
N ALA A 75 -4.87 1.76 9.89
CA ALA A 75 -4.25 1.92 11.20
C ALA A 75 -5.11 1.32 12.31
N ASP A 76 -6.41 1.63 12.33
CA ASP A 76 -7.38 1.06 13.26
C ASP A 76 -7.52 -0.46 13.10
N GLY A 77 -7.57 -0.96 11.87
CA GLY A 77 -7.75 -2.39 11.58
C GLY A 77 -6.55 -3.24 11.96
N CYS A 78 -5.33 -2.74 11.77
CA CYS A 78 -4.10 -3.45 12.13
C CYS A 78 -3.58 -3.12 13.54
N GLY A 79 -4.12 -2.09 14.20
CA GLY A 79 -3.72 -1.65 15.53
C GLY A 79 -2.32 -1.01 15.58
N LEU A 80 -1.91 -0.31 14.52
CA LEU A 80 -0.67 0.46 14.47
C LEU A 80 -0.97 1.97 14.49
N PRO A 81 -0.03 2.82 14.94
CA PRO A 81 -0.22 4.27 14.89
C PRO A 81 -0.41 4.76 13.46
N PHE A 82 -1.32 5.73 13.28
CA PHE A 82 -1.61 6.36 11.98
C PHE A 82 -0.33 6.82 11.28
N GLU A 83 0.59 7.45 12.02
CA GLU A 83 1.85 7.98 11.47
C GLU A 83 2.76 6.87 10.92
N GLU A 84 2.71 5.67 11.49
CA GLU A 84 3.49 4.52 11.00
C GLU A 84 2.89 3.97 9.70
N ILE A 85 1.57 3.89 9.60
CA ILE A 85 0.88 3.46 8.37
C ILE A 85 0.98 4.50 7.27
N LEU A 86 0.88 5.80 7.60
CA LEU A 86 1.11 6.88 6.64
C LEU A 86 2.55 6.85 6.12
N ALA A 87 3.54 6.72 7.01
CA ALA A 87 4.94 6.64 6.59
C ALA A 87 5.23 5.40 5.74
N TYR A 88 4.56 4.28 6.02
CA TYR A 88 4.65 3.06 5.21
C TYR A 88 4.01 3.21 3.82
N ASN A 89 2.86 3.88 3.72
CA ASN A 89 2.22 4.18 2.43
C ASN A 89 3.00 5.22 1.61
N CYS A 90 3.82 6.05 2.24
CA CYS A 90 4.70 7.03 1.60
C CYS A 90 6.19 6.61 1.64
N LEU A 91 6.47 5.30 1.65
CA LEU A 91 7.82 4.78 1.85
C LEU A 91 8.83 5.32 0.82
N THR A 92 8.40 5.50 -0.43
CA THR A 92 9.22 6.08 -1.50
C THR A 92 9.63 7.51 -1.20
N GLU A 93 8.71 8.34 -0.75
CA GLU A 93 8.91 9.75 -0.40
C GLU A 93 9.72 9.90 0.88
N MET A 94 9.54 8.97 1.83
CA MET A 94 10.17 9.04 3.14
C MET A 94 11.61 8.54 3.14
N VAL A 95 11.91 7.47 2.40
CA VAL A 95 13.21 6.77 2.54
C VAL A 95 13.88 6.39 1.22
N GLY A 96 13.30 6.73 0.06
CA GLY A 96 13.93 6.46 -1.24
C GLY A 96 14.17 4.96 -1.44
N VAL A 97 13.09 4.18 -1.49
CA VAL A 97 13.18 2.73 -1.71
C VAL A 97 13.78 2.46 -3.09
N PRO A 98 14.83 1.62 -3.22
CA PRO A 98 15.22 1.07 -4.50
C PRO A 98 14.06 0.19 -4.97
N VAL A 99 13.24 0.74 -5.87
CA VAL A 99 12.21 -0.04 -6.55
C VAL A 99 12.97 -1.03 -7.43
N GLY A 100 12.76 -2.34 -7.25
CA GLY A 100 13.55 -3.38 -7.93
C GLY A 100 13.45 -3.34 -9.47
N GLY A 101 12.50 -2.55 -9.99
CA GLY A 101 12.26 -2.35 -11.41
C GLY A 101 10.81 -2.61 -11.76
N CYS A 102 10.39 -2.08 -12.90
CA CYS A 102 9.16 -2.53 -13.54
C CYS A 102 9.33 -2.39 -15.06
N THR A 103 8.74 -3.32 -15.81
CA THR A 103 8.58 -3.21 -17.26
C THR A 103 7.10 -3.19 -17.58
N ASN A 104 6.66 -2.20 -18.36
CA ASN A 104 5.27 -2.05 -18.77
C ASN A 104 5.11 -2.36 -20.26
N PHE A 105 4.05 -3.08 -20.60
CA PHE A 105 3.68 -3.42 -21.97
C PHE A 105 2.27 -2.88 -22.23
N ALA A 106 2.09 -2.25 -23.39
CA ALA A 106 0.79 -1.77 -23.84
C ALA A 106 0.62 -2.12 -25.32
N PHE A 107 -0.46 -2.82 -25.63
CA PHE A 107 -0.86 -3.18 -26.97
C PHE A 107 -2.20 -2.50 -27.26
N ALA A 108 -2.23 -1.64 -28.28
CA ALA A 108 -3.45 -0.93 -28.65
C ALA A 108 -4.53 -1.86 -29.22
N ASP A 109 -4.11 -2.99 -29.82
CA ASP A 109 -5.00 -3.97 -30.44
C ASP A 109 -4.47 -5.39 -30.19
N THR A 110 -5.35 -6.29 -29.73
CA THR A 110 -5.14 -7.72 -29.54
C THR A 110 -6.44 -8.43 -29.90
N GLU A 111 -6.46 -9.77 -29.96
CA GLU A 111 -7.68 -10.54 -30.28
C GLU A 111 -8.87 -10.27 -29.34
N VAL A 112 -8.62 -9.76 -28.12
CA VAL A 112 -9.63 -9.43 -27.12
C VAL A 112 -9.76 -7.92 -26.83
N GLY A 113 -9.17 -7.08 -27.69
CA GLY A 113 -9.12 -5.62 -27.52
C GLY A 113 -7.81 -5.11 -26.90
N PRO A 114 -7.75 -3.84 -26.43
CA PRO A 114 -6.55 -3.27 -25.85
C PRO A 114 -6.06 -4.05 -24.62
N ALA A 115 -4.74 -4.23 -24.49
CA ALA A 115 -4.13 -4.95 -23.37
C ALA A 115 -2.99 -4.15 -22.75
N ILE A 116 -2.96 -4.12 -21.41
CA ILE A 116 -1.89 -3.54 -20.61
C ILE A 116 -1.39 -4.59 -19.64
N ALA A 117 -0.08 -4.73 -19.50
CA ALA A 117 0.56 -5.64 -18.57
C ALA A 117 1.80 -5.00 -17.95
N LYS A 118 2.20 -5.44 -16.76
CA LYS A 118 3.45 -5.02 -16.14
C LYS A 118 4.15 -6.14 -15.38
N THR A 119 5.46 -6.03 -15.22
CA THR A 119 6.22 -6.73 -14.18
C THR A 119 6.39 -5.82 -12.96
N ASN A 120 6.54 -6.41 -11.78
CA ASN A 120 6.93 -5.71 -10.57
C ASN A 120 8.07 -6.47 -9.93
N ASP A 121 9.28 -5.93 -10.04
CA ASP A 121 10.49 -6.66 -9.67
C ASP A 121 10.72 -6.43 -8.17
N GLY A 122 10.44 -7.47 -7.37
CA GLY A 122 10.37 -7.38 -5.91
C GLY A 122 11.60 -7.88 -5.16
N ASP A 123 12.69 -8.27 -5.84
CA ASP A 123 13.81 -8.94 -5.17
C ASP A 123 14.78 -7.92 -4.56
N THR A 124 14.42 -7.40 -3.38
CA THR A 124 15.41 -6.77 -2.48
C THR A 124 15.92 -7.84 -1.52
N PRO A 125 17.21 -8.24 -1.58
CA PRO A 125 17.76 -9.25 -0.69
C PRO A 125 17.51 -8.91 0.79
N GLY A 126 16.94 -9.86 1.54
CA GLY A 126 16.65 -9.69 2.97
C GLY A 126 15.29 -9.07 3.30
N LEU A 127 14.50 -8.67 2.30
CA LEU A 127 13.13 -8.21 2.49
C LEU A 127 12.13 -9.28 2.04
N ASP A 128 11.23 -9.68 2.95
CA ASP A 128 10.04 -10.43 2.56
C ASP A 128 9.02 -9.43 1.99
N TRP A 129 8.49 -9.70 0.80
CA TRP A 129 7.37 -8.94 0.22
C TRP A 129 6.11 -9.79 0.21
N PHE A 130 5.01 -9.23 0.69
CA PHE A 130 3.72 -9.90 0.73
C PHE A 130 2.73 -9.20 -0.17
N TYR A 131 2.25 -9.92 -1.17
CA TYR A 131 1.28 -9.41 -2.12
C TYR A 131 -0.14 -9.90 -1.80
N LEU A 132 -1.10 -8.99 -1.92
CA LEU A 132 -2.53 -9.24 -1.80
C LEU A 132 -3.22 -8.91 -3.12
N ILE A 133 -4.33 -9.59 -3.39
CA ILE A 133 -5.30 -9.20 -4.40
C ILE A 133 -6.47 -8.57 -3.66
N GLU A 134 -6.74 -7.30 -3.88
CA GLU A 134 -7.87 -6.61 -3.27
C GLU A 134 -8.94 -6.34 -4.31
N ARG A 135 -10.15 -6.80 -4.02
CA ARG A 135 -11.36 -6.50 -4.77
C ARG A 135 -12.18 -5.50 -3.98
N ILE A 136 -12.16 -4.25 -4.41
CA ILE A 136 -12.72 -3.11 -3.69
C ILE A 136 -14.03 -2.69 -4.35
N TYR A 137 -15.07 -2.45 -3.53
CA TYR A 137 -16.33 -1.87 -3.96
C TYR A 137 -16.67 -0.66 -3.09
N HIS A 138 -16.62 0.53 -3.70
CA HIS A 138 -17.00 1.78 -3.04
C HIS A 138 -18.52 1.95 -3.01
N ASN A 139 -19.02 2.71 -2.04
CA ASN A 139 -20.44 3.03 -1.90
C ASN A 139 -21.05 3.74 -3.12
N ASP A 140 -20.23 4.41 -3.93
CA ASP A 140 -20.66 5.08 -5.17
C ASP A 140 -20.72 4.14 -6.39
N GLY A 141 -20.52 2.83 -6.18
CA GLY A 141 -20.60 1.81 -7.22
C GLY A 141 -19.29 1.60 -7.99
N ARG A 142 -18.22 2.37 -7.71
CA ARG A 142 -16.91 2.12 -8.31
C ARG A 142 -16.30 0.83 -7.76
N GLY A 143 -15.74 0.02 -8.66
CA GLY A 143 -15.02 -1.20 -8.32
C GLY A 143 -13.57 -1.15 -8.78
N LEU A 144 -12.67 -1.73 -7.98
CA LEU A 144 -11.25 -1.88 -8.32
C LEU A 144 -10.79 -3.30 -8.01
N LEU A 145 -9.95 -3.87 -8.87
CA LEU A 145 -9.19 -5.08 -8.58
C LEU A 145 -7.70 -4.71 -8.67
N ILE A 146 -6.98 -4.84 -7.56
CA ILE A 146 -5.59 -4.41 -7.47
C ILE A 146 -4.72 -5.52 -6.88
N VAL A 147 -3.49 -5.64 -7.38
CA VAL A 147 -2.41 -6.40 -6.73
C VAL A 147 -1.54 -5.40 -5.98
N THR A 148 -1.50 -5.49 -4.65
CA THR A 148 -0.82 -4.53 -3.78
C THR A 148 0.08 -5.24 -2.77
N TRP A 149 0.92 -4.49 -2.07
CA TRP A 149 1.57 -4.96 -0.85
C TRP A 149 0.60 -4.90 0.32
N ALA A 150 0.73 -5.86 1.25
CA ALA A 150 0.04 -5.81 2.53
C ALA A 150 0.48 -4.60 3.36
#